data_AF-A0A9W7B8N0-F1
#
_entry.id   AF-A0A9W7B8N0-F1
#
_cell.length_a   1.000
_cell.length_b   1.000
_cell.length_c   1.000
_cell.angle_alpha   90.00
_cell.angle_beta   90.00
_cell.angle_gamma   90.00
#
_symmetry.space_group_name_H-M   'P 1'
#
loop_
_entity.id
_entity.type
_entity.pdbx_description
1 polymer ?
#
loop_
_entity_poly.entity_id
_entity_poly.type
_entity_poly.pdbx_seq_one_letter_code
_entity_poly.pdbx_strand_id
1 'polypeptide(L)'
;MAACYVTTSDLKIFLTSPSTESELVLSYVLDGFYSALQQILHNQVDKRTILDNLELLMLLIDELSDSGRILETNPQMLAERVLMKQPGEGGDTPIGELTIGQAFNQIAGQAREQIIANMQN
;
A
#
# COMPACT_ATOMS: atom_id res chain seq x y z
N MET A 1 4.37 8.83 29.35
CA MET A 1 4.63 8.68 27.91
C MET A 1 5.07 7.25 27.67
N ALA A 2 4.41 6.55 26.76
CA ALA A 2 4.80 5.23 26.27
C ALA A 2 5.30 5.36 24.83
N ALA A 3 6.18 4.46 24.40
CA ALA A 3 6.70 4.46 23.03
C ALA A 3 7.07 3.04 22.60
N CYS A 4 6.75 2.70 21.35
CA CYS A 4 7.29 1.54 20.66
C CYS A 4 8.13 1.99 19.46
N TYR A 5 9.06 1.15 19.03
CA TYR A 5 9.92 1.48 17.91
C TYR A 5 10.30 0.25 17.08
N VAL A 6 10.57 0.48 15.81
CA VAL A 6 11.21 -0.47 14.91
C VAL A 6 12.54 0.12 14.45
N THR A 7 13.55 -0.75 14.34
CA THR A 7 14.89 -0.39 13.87
C THR A 7 15.17 -1.11 12.57
N THR A 8 15.64 -0.38 11.56
CA THR A 8 16.19 -0.97 10.34
C THR A 8 17.72 -0.87 10.38
N SER A 9 18.39 -1.08 9.25
CA SER A 9 19.85 -0.96 9.14
C SER A 9 20.36 0.45 9.44
N ASP A 10 19.64 1.50 9.04
CA ASP A 10 20.13 2.89 9.09
C ASP A 10 19.12 3.94 9.59
N LEU A 11 17.93 3.51 10.05
CA LEU A 11 16.94 4.40 10.67
C LEU A 11 16.16 3.71 11.81
N LYS A 12 15.48 4.53 12.61
CA LYS A 12 14.55 4.11 13.66
C LYS A 12 13.23 4.87 13.50
N ILE A 13 12.12 4.14 13.60
CA ILE A 13 10.78 4.70 13.56
C ILE A 13 10.16 4.54 14.95
N PHE A 14 9.58 5.62 15.48
CA PHE A 14 8.99 5.65 16.81
C PHE A 14 7.51 6.01 16.72
N LEU A 15 6.68 5.31 17.49
CA LEU A 15 5.31 5.71 17.76
C LEU A 15 5.19 6.00 19.26
N THR A 16 4.68 7.18 19.60
CA THR A 16 4.61 7.68 20.99
C THR A 16 3.18 7.97 21.41
N SER A 17 2.86 7.72 22.67
CA SER A 17 1.55 8.02 23.25
C SER A 17 1.65 8.47 24.71
N PRO A 18 0.56 8.99 25.31
CA PRO A 18 0.45 9.12 26.76
C PRO A 18 0.63 7.76 27.46
N SER A 19 1.14 7.76 28.70
CA SER A 19 1.33 6.51 29.48
C SER A 19 0.02 5.82 29.90
N THR A 20 -1.12 6.42 29.60
CA THR A 20 -2.44 5.85 29.84
C THR A 20 -2.90 4.92 28.72
N GLU A 21 -2.25 4.98 27.55
CA GLU A 21 -2.59 4.14 26.39
C GLU A 21 -1.96 2.75 26.47
N SER A 22 -2.58 1.79 25.79
CA SER A 22 -2.10 0.41 25.76
C SER A 22 -0.87 0.24 24.85
N GLU A 23 0.25 -0.20 25.42
CA GLU A 23 1.47 -0.52 24.66
C GLU A 23 1.23 -1.58 23.58
N LEU A 24 0.31 -2.52 23.82
CA LEU A 24 -0.04 -3.55 22.84
C LEU A 24 -0.74 -2.95 21.61
N VAL A 25 -1.61 -1.96 21.82
CA VAL A 25 -2.26 -1.23 20.71
C VAL A 25 -1.22 -0.42 19.94
N LEU A 26 -0.29 0.23 20.63
CA LEU A 26 0.82 0.94 20.00
C LEU A 26 1.67 0.00 19.13
N SER A 27 2.01 -1.19 19.63
CA SER A 27 2.74 -2.19 18.84
C SER A 27 1.97 -2.59 17.59
N TYR A 28 0.66 -2.87 17.71
CA TYR A 28 -0.18 -3.26 16.59
C TYR A 28 -0.27 -2.17 15.51
N VAL A 29 -0.39 -0.90 15.90
CA VAL A 29 -0.40 0.25 14.99
C VAL A 29 0.95 0.41 14.30
N LEU A 30 2.05 0.31 15.04
CA LEU A 30 3.40 0.43 14.48
C LEU A 30 3.70 -0.71 13.48
N ASP A 31 3.27 -1.93 13.77
CA ASP A 31 3.43 -3.08 12.88
C ASP A 31 2.64 -2.89 11.58
N GLY A 32 1.40 -2.40 11.68
CA GLY A 32 0.57 -2.06 10.51
C GLY A 32 1.19 -0.97 9.65
N PHE A 33 1.64 0.11 10.27
CA PHE A 33 2.34 1.20 9.60
C PHE A 33 3.63 0.73 8.90
N TYR A 34 4.49 -0.01 9.60
CA TYR A 34 5.76 -0.47 9.05
C TYR A 34 5.54 -1.45 7.90
N SER A 35 4.56 -2.35 8.02
CA SER A 35 4.18 -3.27 6.96
C SER A 35 3.65 -2.53 5.72
N ALA A 36 2.82 -1.49 5.89
CA ALA A 36 2.36 -0.65 4.79
C ALA A 36 3.52 0.10 4.11
N LEU A 37 4.44 0.66 4.90
CA LEU A 37 5.62 1.34 4.41
C LEU A 37 6.52 0.39 3.58
N GLN A 38 6.70 -0.85 4.04
CA GLN A 38 7.40 -1.88 3.27
C GLN A 38 6.70 -2.18 1.94
N GLN A 39 5.37 -2.24 1.89
CA GLN A 39 4.63 -2.44 0.65
C GLN A 39 4.81 -1.28 -0.33
N ILE A 40 4.67 -0.04 0.15
CA ILE A 40 4.79 1.19 -0.64
C ILE A 40 6.20 1.34 -1.21
N LEU A 41 7.23 1.02 -0.42
CA LEU A 41 8.65 1.17 -0.80
C LEU A 41 9.29 -0.12 -1.36
N HIS A 42 8.48 -1.11 -1.74
CA HIS A 42 8.97 -2.38 -2.32
C HIS A 42 10.06 -3.06 -1.47
N ASN A 43 9.86 -3.08 -0.15
CA ASN A 43 10.77 -3.60 0.89
C ASN A 43 12.12 -2.86 1.04
N GLN A 44 12.29 -1.70 0.40
CA GLN A 44 13.49 -0.86 0.56
C GLN A 44 13.23 0.24 1.60
N VAL A 45 13.33 -0.13 2.88
CA VAL A 45 13.12 0.78 4.01
C VAL A 45 14.45 1.22 4.62
N ASP A 46 15.22 1.95 3.81
CA ASP A 46 16.45 2.63 4.21
C ASP A 46 16.27 4.15 4.19
N LYS A 47 17.18 4.86 4.86
CA LYS A 47 17.10 6.31 5.06
C LYS A 47 16.98 7.06 3.74
N ARG A 48 17.70 6.66 2.71
CA ARG A 48 17.70 7.36 1.42
C ARG A 48 16.36 7.15 0.73
N THR A 49 15.90 5.91 0.63
CA THR A 49 14.62 5.60 -0.03
C THR A 49 13.44 6.30 0.64
N ILE A 50 13.40 6.38 1.97
CA ILE A 50 12.37 7.15 2.68
C ILE A 50 12.42 8.64 2.33
N LEU A 51 13.61 9.25 2.32
CA LEU A 51 13.75 10.68 2.02
C LEU A 51 13.36 11.02 0.58
N ASP A 52 13.71 10.15 -0.37
CA ASP A 52 13.34 10.29 -1.79
C ASP A 52 11.81 10.14 -2.00
N ASN A 53 11.10 9.48 -1.07
CA ASN A 53 9.65 9.22 -1.13
C ASN A 53 8.89 9.83 0.06
N LEU A 54 9.35 10.97 0.58
CA LEU A 54 8.81 11.59 1.79
C LEU A 54 7.31 11.92 1.68
N GLU A 55 6.83 12.29 0.49
CA GLU A 55 5.42 12.59 0.24
C GLU A 55 4.52 11.36 0.49
N LEU A 56 4.94 10.17 0.05
CA LEU A 56 4.19 8.93 0.30
C LEU A 56 4.19 8.57 1.79
N LEU A 57 5.29 8.82 2.49
CA LEU A 57 5.35 8.65 3.95
C LEU A 57 4.38 9.58 4.68
N MET A 58 4.30 10.85 4.27
CA MET A 58 3.37 11.82 4.87
C MET A 58 1.92 11.39 4.63
N LEU A 59 1.57 10.97 3.41
CA LEU A 59 0.24 10.44 3.11
C LEU A 59 -0.09 9.18 3.92
N LEU A 60 0.88 8.29 4.13
CA LEU A 60 0.68 7.10 4.97
C LEU A 60 0.37 7.47 6.42
N ILE A 61 1.00 8.51 6.96
CA ILE A 61 0.73 9.00 8.32
C ILE A 61 -0.70 9.56 8.40
N ASP A 62 -1.14 10.31 7.38
CA ASP A 62 -2.49 10.88 7.32
C ASP A 62 -3.58 9.80 7.21
N GLU A 63 -3.33 8.72 6.46
CA GLU A 63 -4.26 7.58 6.36
C GLU A 63 -4.29 6.71 7.64
N LEU A 64 -3.16 6.63 8.36
CA LEU A 64 -3.06 5.88 9.61
C LEU A 64 -3.87 6.53 10.73
N SER A 65 -3.80 7.87 10.85
CA SER A 65 -4.39 8.57 11.98
C SER A 65 -4.78 10.01 11.66
N ASP A 66 -5.87 10.47 12.29
CA ASP A 66 -6.26 11.87 12.32
C ASP A 66 -6.25 12.39 13.76
N SER A 67 -5.44 13.42 14.02
CA SER A 67 -5.40 14.12 15.30
C SER A 67 -5.13 13.18 16.50
N GLY A 68 -4.29 12.16 16.28
CA GLY A 68 -3.96 11.14 17.28
C GLY A 68 -4.99 10.02 17.44
N ARG A 69 -6.06 10.02 16.65
CA ARG A 69 -7.03 8.91 16.57
C ARG A 69 -6.63 7.99 15.43
N ILE A 70 -6.49 6.71 15.75
CA ILE A 70 -6.19 5.67 14.74
C ILE A 70 -7.41 5.52 13.83
N LEU A 71 -7.20 5.58 12.52
CA LEU A 71 -8.24 5.45 11.49
C LEU A 71 -8.19 4.09 10.79
N GLU A 72 -6.99 3.66 10.41
CA GLU A 72 -6.76 2.42 9.69
C GLU A 72 -5.43 1.81 10.15
N THR A 73 -5.35 0.49 10.23
CA THR A 73 -4.15 -0.25 10.64
C THR A 73 -3.85 -1.43 9.73
N ASN A 74 -4.76 -1.79 8.82
CA ASN A 74 -4.52 -2.82 7.85
C ASN A 74 -3.50 -2.33 6.81
N PRO A 75 -2.35 -3.00 6.67
CA PRO A 75 -1.27 -2.49 5.82
C PRO A 75 -1.64 -2.44 4.35
N GLN A 76 -2.47 -3.38 3.88
CA GLN A 76 -2.95 -3.44 2.51
C GLN A 76 -3.85 -2.25 2.19
N MET A 77 -4.80 -1.96 3.07
CA MET A 77 -5.73 -0.83 2.93
C MET A 77 -4.98 0.51 2.95
N LEU A 78 -4.02 0.67 3.86
CA LEU A 78 -3.16 1.85 3.93
C LEU A 78 -2.37 2.05 2.64
N ALA A 79 -1.69 1.00 2.16
CA ALA A 79 -0.88 1.08 0.94
C ALA A 79 -1.74 1.38 -0.30
N GLU A 80 -2.91 0.76 -0.43
CA GLU A 80 -3.84 1.00 -1.54
C GLU A 80 -4.33 2.46 -1.57
N ARG A 81 -4.73 3.01 -0.42
CA ARG A 81 -5.17 4.42 -0.33
C ARG A 81 -4.05 5.40 -0.64
N VAL A 82 -2.86 5.19 -0.08
CA VAL A 82 -1.69 6.05 -0.33
C VAL A 82 -1.28 6.03 -1.79
N LEU A 83 -1.29 4.86 -2.43
CA LEU A 83 -0.94 4.70 -3.84
C LEU A 83 -2.10 5.07 -4.79
N MET A 84 -3.21 5.58 -4.26
CA MET A 84 -4.43 5.88 -5.01
C MET A 84 -4.95 4.71 -5.85
N LYS A 85 -4.64 3.48 -5.45
CA LYS A 85 -5.23 2.29 -6.05
C LYS A 85 -6.64 2.20 -5.52
N GLN A 86 -7.63 2.52 -6.35
CA GLN A 86 -9.01 2.33 -5.93
C GLN A 86 -9.24 0.85 -5.55
N PRO A 87 -10.08 0.56 -4.54
CA PRO A 87 -10.54 -0.80 -4.29
C PRO A 87 -11.23 -1.32 -5.56
N GLY A 88 -10.52 -2.13 -6.34
CA GLY A 88 -10.92 -2.51 -7.70
C GLY A 88 -9.80 -2.49 -8.74
N GLU A 89 -8.68 -1.82 -8.48
CA GLU A 89 -7.55 -1.73 -9.42
C GLU A 89 -6.41 -2.70 -9.08
N GLY A 90 -6.79 -3.88 -8.59
CA GLY A 90 -5.91 -5.01 -8.28
C GLY A 90 -6.26 -6.30 -9.05
N GLY A 91 -7.19 -6.23 -9.99
CA GLY A 91 -7.57 -7.33 -10.88
C GLY A 91 -8.51 -6.82 -11.95
N ASP A 92 -8.05 -6.83 -13.20
CA ASP A 92 -8.68 -6.26 -14.39
C ASP A 92 -8.79 -4.73 -14.41
N THR A 93 -7.84 -4.13 -15.13
CA THR A 93 -7.89 -2.75 -15.64
C THR A 93 -9.34 -2.35 -16.00
N PRO A 94 -9.90 -1.28 -15.40
CA PRO A 94 -11.21 -0.79 -15.79
C PRO A 94 -11.20 -0.47 -17.29
N ILE A 95 -12.11 -1.10 -18.05
CA ILE A 95 -12.24 -0.91 -19.51
C ILE A 95 -12.38 0.58 -19.90
N GLY A 96 -12.79 1.44 -18.96
CA GLY A 96 -12.92 2.88 -19.14
C GLY A 96 -11.60 3.67 -19.29
N GLU A 97 -10.45 3.11 -18.90
CA GLU A 97 -9.15 3.80 -19.00
C GLU A 97 -8.18 3.20 -20.03
N LEU A 98 -8.62 2.20 -20.80
CA LEU A 98 -7.79 1.65 -21.86
C LEU A 98 -7.67 2.67 -23.00
N THR A 99 -6.44 3.05 -23.35
CA THR A 99 -6.20 3.69 -24.64
C THR A 99 -6.72 2.75 -25.73
N ILE A 100 -7.42 3.24 -26.76
CA ILE A 100 -8.09 2.42 -27.80
C ILE A 100 -7.19 1.28 -28.32
N GLY A 101 -5.88 1.54 -28.46
CA GLY A 101 -4.91 0.53 -28.89
C GLY A 101 -4.69 -0.64 -27.90
N GLN A 102 -4.76 -0.41 -26.59
CA GLN A 102 -4.63 -1.45 -25.57
C GLN A 102 -5.88 -2.32 -25.50
N ALA A 103 -7.07 -1.69 -25.54
CA ALA A 103 -8.35 -2.40 -25.61
C ALA A 103 -8.41 -3.31 -26.84
N PHE A 104 -7.98 -2.81 -28.00
CA PHE A 104 -7.99 -3.60 -29.24
C PHE A 104 -7.05 -4.81 -29.17
N ASN A 105 -5.85 -4.64 -28.60
CA ASN A 105 -4.88 -5.74 -28.45
C ASN A 105 -5.38 -6.84 -27.49
N GLN A 106 -6.06 -6.47 -26.40
CA GLN A 106 -6.65 -7.45 -25.47
C GLN A 106 -7.82 -8.21 -26.10
N ILE A 107 -8.75 -7.50 -26.75
CA ILE A 107 -9.88 -8.14 -27.44
C ILE A 107 -9.38 -9.07 -28.55
N ALA A 108 -8.37 -8.64 -29.32
CA ALA A 108 -7.74 -9.46 -30.35
C ALA A 108 -7.06 -10.71 -29.77
N GLY A 109 -6.39 -10.58 -28.62
CA GLY A 109 -5.80 -11.71 -27.90
C GLY A 109 -6.84 -12.74 -27.46
N GLN A 110 -7.91 -12.29 -26.81
CA GLN A 110 -8.99 -13.16 -26.35
C GLN A 110 -9.73 -13.83 -27.51
N ALA A 111 -10.01 -13.11 -28.60
CA ALA A 111 -10.63 -13.68 -29.79
C ALA A 111 -9.76 -14.76 -30.45
N ARG A 112 -8.43 -14.55 -30.48
CA ARG A 112 -7.47 -15.53 -31.01
C ARG A 112 -7.49 -16.82 -30.19
N GLU A 113 -7.50 -16.72 -28.86
CA GLU A 113 -7.54 -17.89 -27.98
C GLU A 113 -8.84 -18.69 -28.12
N GLN A 114 -9.98 -18.02 -28.24
CA GLN A 114 -11.28 -18.67 -28.46
C GLN A 114 -11.35 -19.40 -29.80
N ILE A 115 -10.79 -18.83 -30.87
CA ILE A 115 -10.74 -19.49 -32.19
C ILE A 115 -9.88 -20.75 -32.14
N ILE A 116 -8.74 -20.71 -31.44
CA ILE A 116 -7.86 -21.88 -31.30
C ILE A 116 -8.54 -22.98 -30.48
N ALA A 117 -9.23 -22.63 -29.38
CA ALA A 117 -9.98 -23.60 -28.58
C ALA A 117 -11.09 -24.30 -29.38
N ASN A 118 -11.78 -23.56 -30.26
CA ASN A 118 -12.83 -24.12 -31.12
C ASN A 118 -12.30 -24.99 -32.28
N MET A 119 -11.00 -24.95 -32.58
CA MET A 119 -10.37 -25.81 -33.60
C MET A 119 -9.80 -27.12 -33.02
N GLN A 120 -9.79 -27.28 -31.70
CA GLN A 120 -9.29 -28.48 -31.01
C GLN A 120 -10.41 -29.41 -30.49
N ASN A 121 -11.68 -29.06 -30.75
CA ASN A 121 -12.88 -29.90 -30.58
C ASN A 121 -13.45 -30.31 -31.95
#